data_AF-A0A2S2NDZ5-F1
#
_entry.id   AF-A0A2S2NDZ5-F1
#
_cell.length_a   1.000
_cell.length_b   1.000
_cell.length_c   1.000
_cell.angle_alpha   90.00
_cell.angle_beta   90.00
_cell.angle_gamma   90.00
#
_symmetry.space_group_name_H-M   'P 1'
#
loop_
_entity.id
_entity.type
_entity.pdbx_description
1 polymer ?
#
loop_
_entity_poly.entity_id
_entity_poly.type
_entity_poly.pdbx_seq_one_letter_code
_entity_poly.pdbx_strand_id
1 'polypeptide(L)'
;GIKLCKVCGCKSTAEFENIYCSSHHKNIDLNKELRDKYIVVLPEYIINEVSDESSENSSLNSDDDDSDCSENTNEEAHIPKGSLQDMDGLDEALLEMAYGGDKDDEYFEKFKKSISSVPEQIIRYDRLESPLWICSKSIPEANDIPSCQYCGNQRSFEFQIMPQILSYLKLPESSTQESFNFGILAVYTCPKSCDPGQKYKKEFLWEQSPL
;
A
#
# COMPACT_ATOMS: atom_id res chain seq x y z
N GLY A 1 -1.35 -29.56 3.60
CA GLY A 1 -1.24 -28.10 3.71
C GLY A 1 -1.77 -27.47 2.44
N ILE A 2 -2.21 -26.21 2.50
CA ILE A 2 -2.57 -25.46 1.27
C ILE A 2 -1.31 -25.37 0.41
N LYS A 3 -1.44 -25.69 -0.88
CA LYS A 3 -0.35 -25.54 -1.85
C LYS A 3 -0.43 -24.15 -2.44
N LEU A 4 0.58 -23.33 -2.14
CA LEU A 4 0.70 -21.97 -2.64
C LEU A 4 1.64 -21.94 -3.83
N CYS A 5 1.39 -21.01 -4.75
CA CYS A 5 2.26 -20.76 -5.88
C CYS A 5 3.60 -20.22 -5.37
N LYS A 6 4.72 -20.81 -5.81
CA LYS A 6 6.07 -20.33 -5.46
C LYS A 6 6.39 -18.90 -5.90
N VAL A 7 5.71 -18.40 -6.93
CA VAL A 7 5.97 -17.07 -7.50
C VAL A 7 5.11 -16.00 -6.84
N CYS A 8 3.79 -16.20 -6.77
CA CYS A 8 2.86 -15.17 -6.30
C CYS A 8 2.20 -15.46 -4.96
N GLY A 9 2.43 -16.61 -4.34
CA GLY A 9 1.76 -16.99 -3.09
C GLY A 9 0.27 -17.34 -3.21
N CYS A 10 -0.37 -17.14 -4.38
CA CYS A 10 -1.77 -17.50 -4.58
C CYS A 10 -2.00 -19.02 -4.47
N LYS A 11 -3.23 -19.43 -4.13
CA LYS A 11 -3.61 -20.84 -4.11
C LYS A 11 -3.36 -21.48 -5.48
N SER A 12 -2.57 -22.57 -5.51
CA SER A 12 -2.32 -23.31 -6.74
C SER A 12 -3.62 -23.92 -7.26
N THR A 13 -3.99 -23.60 -8.49
CA THR A 13 -5.07 -24.24 -9.23
C THR A 13 -4.54 -25.60 -9.72
N ALA A 14 -5.25 -26.66 -9.34
CA ALA A 14 -4.81 -28.02 -9.58
C ALA A 14 -4.86 -28.33 -11.08
N GLU A 15 -3.69 -28.43 -11.73
CA GLU A 15 -3.44 -29.22 -12.96
C GLU A 15 -1.94 -29.29 -13.33
N PHE A 16 -1.12 -28.33 -12.90
CA PHE A 16 0.34 -28.35 -13.14
C PHE A 16 1.11 -28.61 -11.84
N GLU A 17 1.65 -29.82 -11.68
CA GLU A 17 2.65 -30.21 -10.67
C GLU A 17 2.63 -29.37 -9.37
N ASN A 18 1.44 -29.22 -8.76
CA ASN A 18 1.20 -28.88 -7.36
C ASN A 18 1.88 -27.63 -6.75
N ILE A 19 2.60 -26.80 -7.51
CA ILE A 19 3.46 -25.72 -6.97
C ILE A 19 3.23 -24.36 -7.68
N TYR A 20 2.51 -24.32 -8.80
CA TYR A 20 2.24 -23.08 -9.54
C TYR A 20 0.74 -22.92 -9.80
N CYS A 21 0.27 -21.68 -9.93
CA CYS A 21 -1.12 -21.39 -10.31
C CYS A 21 -1.31 -21.17 -11.82
N SER A 22 -0.22 -21.14 -12.60
CA SER A 22 -0.24 -21.02 -14.05
C SER A 22 1.06 -21.53 -14.67
N SER A 23 1.02 -21.88 -15.96
CA SER A 23 2.22 -22.15 -16.76
C SER A 23 3.15 -20.92 -16.83
N HIS A 24 2.59 -19.71 -16.83
CA HIS A 24 3.34 -18.47 -16.80
C HIS A 24 4.21 -18.35 -15.53
N HIS A 25 3.66 -18.62 -14.35
CA HIS A 25 4.44 -18.60 -13.11
C HIS A 25 5.47 -19.74 -13.03
N LYS A 26 5.19 -20.91 -13.61
CA LYS A 26 6.22 -21.96 -13.76
C LYS A 26 7.39 -21.46 -14.61
N ASN A 27 7.11 -20.76 -15.72
CA ASN A 27 8.15 -20.22 -16.61
C ASN A 27 8.94 -19.10 -15.95
N ILE A 28 8.28 -18.21 -15.20
CA ILE A 28 8.96 -17.18 -14.39
C ILE A 28 9.91 -17.87 -13.41
N ASP A 29 9.45 -18.86 -12.63
CA ASP A 29 10.32 -19.53 -11.65
C ASP A 29 11.47 -20.35 -12.26
N LEU A 30 11.41 -20.70 -13.55
CA LEU A 30 12.50 -21.44 -14.20
C LEU A 30 13.49 -20.52 -14.93
N ASN A 31 13.06 -19.34 -15.36
CA ASN A 31 13.88 -18.42 -16.13
C ASN A 31 14.36 -17.23 -15.27
N LYS A 32 15.68 -17.10 -15.10
CA LYS A 32 16.29 -16.02 -14.31
C LYS A 32 15.93 -14.63 -14.81
N GLU A 33 15.95 -14.40 -16.12
CA GLU A 33 15.61 -13.09 -16.71
C GLU A 33 14.15 -12.72 -16.44
N LEU A 34 13.24 -13.71 -16.50
CA LEU A 34 11.84 -13.51 -16.15
C LEU A 34 11.65 -13.29 -14.65
N ARG A 35 12.42 -13.96 -13.78
CA ARG A 35 12.40 -13.66 -12.34
C ARG A 35 12.82 -12.23 -12.06
N ASP A 36 13.95 -11.80 -12.60
CA ASP A 36 14.49 -10.47 -12.36
C ASP A 36 13.54 -9.37 -12.91
N LYS A 37 12.71 -9.71 -13.91
CA LYS A 37 11.69 -8.83 -14.49
C LYS A 37 10.37 -8.81 -13.71
N TYR A 38 9.86 -9.96 -13.27
CA TYR A 38 8.49 -10.09 -12.73
C TYR A 38 8.42 -10.29 -11.22
N ILE A 39 9.52 -10.66 -10.56
CA ILE A 39 9.56 -10.85 -9.12
C ILE A 39 10.34 -9.68 -8.51
N VAL A 40 9.62 -8.85 -7.75
CA VAL A 40 10.22 -7.83 -6.90
C VAL A 40 10.35 -8.43 -5.50
N VAL A 41 11.59 -8.51 -5.01
CA VAL A 41 11.86 -8.86 -3.61
C VAL A 41 12.19 -7.56 -2.89
N LEU A 42 11.31 -7.15 -1.98
CA LEU A 42 11.58 -6.03 -1.09
C LEU A 42 12.66 -6.44 -0.06
N PRO A 43 13.50 -5.52 0.41
CA PRO A 43 14.48 -5.82 1.44
C PRO A 43 13.79 -6.35 2.71
N GLU A 44 14.39 -7.35 3.35
CA GLU A 44 13.89 -7.90 4.61
C GLU A 44 14.34 -7.01 5.77
N TYR A 45 13.38 -6.51 6.54
CA TYR A 45 13.63 -5.73 7.75
C TYR A 45 13.14 -6.49 8.97
N ILE A 46 13.95 -6.52 10.02
CA ILE A 46 13.53 -7.04 11.33
C ILE A 46 12.84 -5.90 12.06
N ILE A 47 11.55 -6.07 12.38
CA ILE A 47 10.81 -5.14 13.22
C ILE A 47 11.34 -5.30 14.65
N ASN A 48 12.12 -4.33 15.11
CA ASN A 48 12.49 -4.25 16.51
C ASN A 48 11.35 -3.52 17.23
N GLU A 49 10.65 -4.20 18.13
CA GLU A 49 9.68 -3.58 19.04
C GLU A 49 10.43 -2.72 20.07
N VAL A 50 10.94 -1.56 19.64
CA VAL A 50 11.39 -0.52 20.56
C VAL A 50 10.17 0.36 20.81
N SER A 51 9.70 0.37 22.05
CA SER A 51 8.63 1.25 22.50
C SER A 51 9.15 2.68 22.42
N ASP A 52 8.69 3.45 21.42
CA ASP A 52 8.96 4.88 21.34
C ASP A 52 8.15 5.60 22.44
N GLU A 53 8.74 5.64 23.63
CA GLU A 53 8.36 6.51 24.75
C GLU A 53 8.70 7.97 24.38
N SER A 54 8.08 8.51 23.33
CA SER A 54 8.21 9.93 22.97
C SER A 54 6.94 10.45 22.32
N SER A 55 5.84 10.29 23.03
CA SER A 55 4.67 11.16 22.88
C SER A 55 4.59 12.03 24.12
N GLU A 56 5.26 13.19 24.14
CA GLU A 56 4.77 14.38 24.86
C GLU A 56 5.33 15.67 24.23
N ASN A 57 4.40 16.54 23.84
CA ASN A 57 4.49 18.00 23.70
C ASN A 57 5.25 18.62 22.51
N SER A 58 4.47 19.10 21.54
CA SER A 58 4.62 20.50 21.11
C SER A 58 3.27 21.09 20.72
N SER A 59 2.69 21.81 21.68
CA SER A 59 1.60 22.75 21.48
C SER A 59 1.88 23.73 20.34
N LEU A 60 0.80 24.06 19.65
CA LEU A 60 0.57 25.22 18.79
C LEU A 60 1.46 26.42 19.15
N ASN A 61 2.17 26.96 18.15
CA ASN A 61 2.31 28.39 17.96
C ASN A 61 2.36 28.65 16.45
N SER A 62 1.41 29.48 16.01
CA SER A 62 1.46 30.25 14.77
C SER A 62 2.70 31.14 14.76
N ASP A 63 3.26 31.42 13.59
CA ASP A 63 3.38 32.80 13.06
C ASP A 63 3.87 32.73 11.61
N ASP A 64 3.37 33.70 10.83
CA ASP A 64 3.48 33.88 9.38
C ASP A 64 4.93 34.03 8.88
N ASP A 65 5.22 33.54 7.68
CA ASP A 65 6.22 34.18 6.82
C ASP A 65 5.87 33.98 5.33
N ASP A 66 5.62 35.10 4.66
CA ASP A 66 5.36 35.24 3.24
C ASP A 66 6.64 34.96 2.44
N SER A 67 6.62 34.02 1.50
CA SER A 67 7.63 33.94 0.45
C SER A 67 7.02 33.60 -0.90
N ASP A 68 6.83 34.65 -1.68
CA ASP A 68 6.46 34.70 -3.09
C ASP A 68 7.55 34.06 -3.98
N CYS A 69 7.19 33.15 -4.90
CA CYS A 69 8.02 32.73 -6.03
C CYS A 69 7.17 32.11 -7.16
N SER A 70 6.66 32.99 -8.02
CA SER A 70 6.54 32.92 -9.48
C SER A 70 6.53 31.56 -10.21
N GLU A 71 5.47 31.39 -11.00
CA GLU A 71 5.25 30.43 -12.08
C GLU A 71 6.43 30.26 -13.05
N ASN A 72 6.66 29.01 -13.48
CA ASN A 72 6.99 28.71 -14.87
C ASN A 72 6.47 27.32 -15.23
N THR A 73 5.46 27.30 -16.09
CA THR A 73 4.90 26.13 -16.75
C THR A 73 5.88 25.60 -17.80
N ASN A 74 6.11 24.28 -17.80
CA ASN A 74 6.38 23.51 -19.01
C ASN A 74 5.98 22.06 -18.75
N GLU A 75 4.91 21.66 -19.43
CA GLU A 75 4.30 20.34 -19.42
C GLU A 75 5.12 19.39 -20.30
N GLU A 76 5.80 18.40 -19.73
CA GLU A 76 6.03 17.09 -20.35
C GLU A 76 6.19 16.04 -19.23
N ALA A 77 5.16 15.20 -19.04
CA ALA A 77 5.18 14.08 -18.10
C ALA A 77 6.13 12.98 -18.62
N HIS A 78 7.42 13.12 -18.32
CA HIS A 78 8.43 12.11 -18.59
C HIS A 78 8.82 11.45 -17.26
N ILE A 79 8.40 10.21 -17.04
CA ILE A 79 8.90 9.39 -15.91
C ILE A 79 10.41 9.22 -16.10
N PRO A 80 11.27 9.64 -15.14
CA PRO A 80 12.70 9.47 -15.27
C PRO A 80 13.04 7.98 -15.19
N LYS A 81 13.86 7.52 -16.15
CA LYS A 81 14.43 6.17 -16.13
C LYS A 81 15.27 6.01 -14.87
N GLY A 82 15.00 4.93 -14.14
CA GLY A 82 15.57 4.62 -12.84
C GLY A 82 17.08 4.84 -12.73
N SER A 83 17.43 5.79 -11.86
CA SER A 83 18.67 5.83 -11.09
C SER A 83 18.26 6.10 -9.65
N LEU A 84 18.86 5.38 -8.70
CA LEU A 84 18.56 5.40 -7.25
C LEU A 84 18.86 6.74 -6.54
N GLN A 85 19.02 7.84 -7.28
CA GLN A 85 19.52 9.11 -6.76
C GLN A 85 18.54 10.29 -6.89
N ASP A 86 17.39 10.10 -7.55
CA ASP A 86 16.40 11.17 -7.78
C ASP A 86 15.03 10.84 -7.14
N MET A 87 15.01 10.47 -5.85
CA MET A 87 13.77 10.13 -5.12
C MET A 87 13.08 11.33 -4.46
N ASP A 88 13.77 12.46 -4.30
CA ASP A 88 13.28 13.62 -3.52
C ASP A 88 11.99 14.26 -4.09
N GLY A 89 11.58 13.96 -5.33
CA GLY A 89 10.32 14.44 -5.93
C GLY A 89 9.40 13.34 -6.45
N LEU A 90 9.83 12.07 -6.43
CA LEU A 90 9.03 10.96 -6.93
C LEU A 90 7.87 10.65 -5.98
N ASP A 91 8.12 10.74 -4.68
CA ASP A 91 7.12 10.45 -3.65
C ASP A 91 5.96 11.44 -3.70
N GLU A 92 6.24 12.73 -3.91
CA GLU A 92 5.19 13.76 -4.02
C GLU A 92 4.35 13.56 -5.28
N ALA A 93 4.98 13.32 -6.43
CA ALA A 93 4.26 13.08 -7.68
C ALA A 93 3.39 11.81 -7.62
N LEU A 94 3.88 10.76 -6.94
CA LEU A 94 3.11 9.54 -6.71
C LEU A 94 1.92 9.78 -5.78
N LEU A 95 2.10 10.57 -4.72
CA LEU A 95 1.02 10.95 -3.82
C LEU A 95 -0.05 11.78 -4.53
N GLU A 96 0.35 12.73 -5.38
CA GLU A 96 -0.56 13.55 -6.17
C GLU A 96 -1.36 12.68 -7.17
N MET A 97 -0.71 11.71 -7.82
CA MET A 97 -1.39 10.73 -8.68
C MET A 97 -2.35 9.81 -7.90
N ALA A 98 -2.04 9.52 -6.64
CA ALA A 98 -2.88 8.74 -5.74
C ALA A 98 -4.07 9.54 -5.20
N TYR A 99 -3.90 10.87 -5.06
CA TYR A 99 -4.94 11.80 -4.62
C TYR A 99 -5.94 12.14 -5.74
N GLY A 100 -5.47 12.32 -6.97
CA GLY A 100 -6.30 12.58 -8.15
C GLY A 100 -6.95 13.98 -8.19
N GLY A 101 -6.48 14.93 -7.36
CA GLY A 101 -6.67 16.37 -7.55
C GLY A 101 -8.08 16.92 -7.31
N ASP A 102 -8.64 16.73 -6.11
CA ASP A 102 -9.96 17.27 -5.72
C ASP A 102 -9.88 18.30 -4.56
N LYS A 103 -11.03 18.82 -4.10
CA LYS A 103 -11.18 19.83 -3.01
C LYS A 103 -11.06 19.25 -1.58
N ASP A 104 -10.50 18.05 -1.43
CA ASP A 104 -10.39 17.34 -0.15
C ASP A 104 -9.04 17.60 0.54
N ASP A 105 -8.56 18.84 0.48
CA ASP A 105 -7.23 19.24 0.94
C ASP A 105 -7.00 18.86 2.41
N GLU A 106 -8.04 18.86 3.26
CA GLU A 106 -7.87 18.50 4.68
C GLU A 106 -7.45 17.03 4.87
N TYR A 107 -8.04 16.09 4.12
CA TYR A 107 -7.67 14.66 4.23
C TYR A 107 -6.26 14.44 3.69
N PHE A 108 -5.93 15.06 2.57
CA PHE A 108 -4.63 14.92 1.94
C PHE A 108 -3.52 15.58 2.75
N GLU A 109 -3.75 16.78 3.29
CA GLU A 109 -2.81 17.46 4.19
C GLU A 109 -2.63 16.70 5.50
N LYS A 110 -3.72 16.17 6.07
CA LYS A 110 -3.62 15.28 7.25
C LYS A 110 -2.82 14.03 6.92
N PHE A 111 -3.03 13.43 5.75
CA PHE A 111 -2.28 12.28 5.28
C PHE A 111 -0.79 12.61 5.18
N LYS A 112 -0.42 13.64 4.39
CA LYS A 112 0.96 14.12 4.21
C LYS A 112 1.64 14.43 5.55
N LYS A 113 0.95 15.17 6.42
CA LYS A 113 1.46 15.50 7.76
C LYS A 113 1.71 14.24 8.60
N SER A 114 0.79 13.27 8.57
CA SER A 114 0.90 12.04 9.37
C SER A 114 2.08 11.17 8.93
N ILE A 115 2.40 11.17 7.63
CA ILE A 115 3.50 10.36 7.08
C ILE A 115 4.84 11.11 6.98
N SER A 116 4.85 12.43 7.21
CA SER A 116 6.02 13.30 7.02
C SER A 116 7.29 12.87 7.78
N SER A 117 7.14 12.16 8.90
CA SER A 117 8.26 11.61 9.67
C SER A 117 8.98 10.47 8.95
N VAL A 118 8.24 9.69 8.16
CA VAL A 118 8.74 8.54 7.39
C VAL A 118 7.97 8.48 6.05
N PRO A 119 8.29 9.36 5.08
CA PRO A 119 7.53 9.47 3.84
C PRO A 119 7.63 8.22 2.96
N GLU A 120 8.74 7.49 3.02
CA GLU A 120 8.99 6.24 2.27
C GLU A 120 8.23 5.01 2.82
N GLN A 121 7.43 5.18 3.89
CA GLN A 121 6.75 4.05 4.52
C GLN A 121 5.78 3.35 3.55
N ILE A 122 5.92 2.03 3.39
CA ILE A 122 5.04 1.23 2.52
C ILE A 122 3.93 0.50 3.29
N ILE A 123 4.08 0.36 4.60
CA ILE A 123 3.12 -0.28 5.50
C ILE A 123 2.99 0.59 6.74
N ARG A 124 1.75 0.92 7.11
CA ARG A 124 1.41 1.57 8.39
C ARG A 124 0.55 0.62 9.21
N TYR A 125 1.09 0.15 10.33
CA TYR A 125 0.41 -0.77 11.23
C TYR A 125 -0.28 0.00 12.36
N ASP A 126 -1.60 -0.17 12.48
CA ASP A 126 -2.40 0.61 13.43
C ASP A 126 -3.71 -0.13 13.75
N ARG A 127 -3.61 -1.13 14.63
CA ARG A 127 -4.68 -2.12 14.81
C ARG A 127 -5.80 -1.60 15.69
N LEU A 128 -7.04 -1.85 15.28
CA LEU A 128 -8.30 -1.40 15.91
C LEU A 128 -8.59 0.10 15.77
N GLU A 129 -7.71 0.86 15.12
CA GLU A 129 -7.96 2.27 14.78
C GLU A 129 -8.67 2.40 13.42
N SER A 130 -8.67 3.61 12.87
CA SER A 130 -9.18 3.88 11.53
C SER A 130 -8.02 4.03 10.54
N PRO A 131 -8.19 3.58 9.28
CA PRO A 131 -7.20 3.87 8.25
C PRO A 131 -6.98 5.37 8.08
N LEU A 132 -5.74 5.76 7.77
CA LEU A 132 -5.39 7.10 7.30
C LEU A 132 -5.71 7.18 5.81
N TRP A 133 -6.87 7.74 5.51
CA TRP A 133 -7.39 7.93 4.14
C TRP A 133 -6.75 9.13 3.46
N ILE A 134 -6.60 9.04 2.13
CA ILE A 134 -6.01 10.11 1.30
C ILE A 134 -7.07 11.16 0.93
N CYS A 135 -8.31 10.73 0.70
CA CYS A 135 -9.44 11.61 0.40
C CYS A 135 -10.71 11.14 1.13
N SER A 136 -11.77 11.94 1.07
CA SER A 136 -13.06 11.62 1.70
C SER A 136 -13.88 10.58 0.91
N LYS A 137 -13.46 10.26 -0.32
CA LYS A 137 -14.14 9.36 -1.24
C LYS A 137 -13.66 7.93 -1.07
N SER A 138 -14.53 6.99 -1.46
CA SER A 138 -14.24 5.55 -1.44
C SER A 138 -13.80 5.04 -0.06
N ILE A 139 -14.30 5.65 1.01
CA ILE A 139 -14.17 5.16 2.39
C ILE A 139 -15.29 4.14 2.63
N PRO A 140 -15.00 2.92 3.13
CA PRO A 140 -16.01 1.90 3.35
C PRO A 140 -16.92 2.26 4.52
N GLU A 141 -18.21 1.96 4.38
CA GLU A 141 -19.13 1.90 5.51
C GLU A 141 -18.93 0.59 6.30
N ALA A 142 -19.44 0.55 7.54
CA ALA A 142 -19.33 -0.64 8.38
C ALA A 142 -19.93 -1.90 7.73
N ASN A 143 -20.95 -1.75 6.88
CA ASN A 143 -21.61 -2.85 6.19
C ASN A 143 -20.84 -3.36 4.96
N ASP A 144 -19.93 -2.55 4.41
CA ASP A 144 -19.08 -2.96 3.29
C ASP A 144 -17.99 -3.93 3.74
N ILE A 145 -17.65 -3.88 5.03
CA ILE A 145 -16.69 -4.79 5.64
C ILE A 145 -17.42 -6.05 6.12
N PRO A 146 -17.19 -7.22 5.51
CA PRO A 146 -17.84 -8.45 5.93
C PRO A 146 -17.33 -8.89 7.30
N SER A 147 -18.22 -9.45 8.12
CA SER A 147 -17.84 -10.07 9.39
C SER A 147 -16.93 -11.29 9.18
N CYS A 148 -16.19 -11.65 10.22
CA CYS A 148 -15.30 -12.81 10.21
C CYS A 148 -16.10 -14.08 9.93
N GLN A 149 -15.76 -14.79 8.85
CA GLN A 149 -16.45 -16.00 8.40
C GLN A 149 -16.38 -17.18 9.38
N TYR A 150 -15.57 -17.09 10.44
CA TYR A 150 -15.32 -18.17 11.39
C TYR A 150 -16.01 -17.98 12.74
N CYS A 151 -15.98 -16.76 13.27
CA CYS A 151 -16.56 -16.46 14.60
C CYS A 151 -17.72 -15.47 14.55
N GLY A 152 -18.05 -14.93 13.37
CA GLY A 152 -19.14 -13.97 13.17
C GLY A 152 -18.89 -12.56 13.71
N ASN A 153 -17.74 -12.28 14.34
CA ASN A 153 -17.43 -10.93 14.83
C ASN A 153 -17.11 -9.99 13.66
N GLN A 154 -17.51 -8.73 13.77
CA GLN A 154 -17.16 -7.70 12.80
C GLN A 154 -15.64 -7.56 12.70
N ARG A 155 -15.11 -7.48 11.48
CA ARG A 155 -13.67 -7.25 11.28
C ARG A 155 -13.33 -5.82 11.65
N SER A 156 -12.10 -5.62 12.12
CA SER A 156 -11.53 -4.33 12.46
C SER A 156 -10.30 -4.08 11.62
N PHE A 157 -9.97 -2.82 11.39
CA PHE A 157 -8.75 -2.45 10.72
C PHE A 157 -7.53 -2.99 11.48
N GLU A 158 -6.52 -3.45 10.74
CA GLU A 158 -5.25 -3.90 11.31
C GLU A 158 -4.06 -3.09 10.80
N PHE A 159 -3.96 -2.90 9.49
CA PHE A 159 -2.89 -2.12 8.87
C PHE A 159 -3.28 -1.67 7.47
N GLN A 160 -2.59 -0.67 6.94
CA GLN A 160 -2.74 -0.22 5.56
C GLN A 160 -1.42 -0.34 4.77
N ILE A 161 -1.54 -0.64 3.48
CA ILE A 161 -0.46 -0.55 2.51
C ILE A 161 -0.55 0.82 1.84
N MET A 162 0.59 1.47 1.75
CA MET A 162 0.74 2.86 1.32
C MET A 162 1.07 2.93 -0.17
N PRO A 163 0.70 4.01 -0.88
CA PRO A 163 0.92 4.14 -2.33
C PRO A 163 2.40 4.13 -2.71
N GLN A 164 3.29 4.47 -1.77
CA GLN A 164 4.74 4.42 -1.91
C GLN A 164 5.26 3.07 -2.39
N ILE A 165 4.55 1.97 -2.12
CA ILE A 165 4.95 0.64 -2.59
C ILE A 165 5.05 0.59 -4.13
N LEU A 166 4.26 1.42 -4.83
CA LEU A 166 4.25 1.51 -6.29
C LEU A 166 5.61 1.92 -6.87
N SER A 167 6.39 2.72 -6.14
CA SER A 167 7.76 3.10 -6.54
C SER A 167 8.72 1.90 -6.60
N TYR A 168 8.48 0.89 -5.76
CA TYR A 168 9.28 -0.33 -5.69
C TYR A 168 8.79 -1.40 -6.66
N LEU A 169 7.52 -1.35 -7.09
CA LEU A 169 6.98 -2.28 -8.07
C LEU A 169 7.54 -1.93 -9.45
N LYS A 170 8.39 -2.81 -9.99
CA LYS A 170 8.87 -2.74 -11.38
C LYS A 170 7.76 -3.13 -12.35
N LEU A 171 6.76 -2.27 -12.48
CA LEU A 171 5.61 -2.49 -13.35
C LEU A 171 6.10 -2.66 -14.81
N PRO A 172 5.67 -3.73 -15.51
CA PRO A 172 6.03 -3.90 -16.91
C PRO A 172 5.57 -2.72 -17.76
N GLU A 173 6.32 -2.32 -18.79
CA GLU A 173 5.91 -1.25 -19.72
C GLU A 173 4.52 -1.49 -20.38
N SER A 174 4.04 -2.73 -20.34
CA SER A 174 2.73 -3.13 -20.87
C SER A 174 1.57 -3.07 -19.87
N SER A 175 1.80 -2.78 -18.58
CA SER A 175 0.70 -2.54 -17.64
C SER A 175 0.12 -1.15 -17.89
N THR A 176 -1.20 -1.06 -18.06
CA THR A 176 -1.88 0.23 -18.11
C THR A 176 -1.74 0.91 -16.76
N GLN A 177 -1.43 2.22 -16.75
CA GLN A 177 -1.29 3.02 -15.52
C GLN A 177 -2.51 2.89 -14.60
N GLU A 178 -3.70 2.66 -15.17
CA GLU A 178 -4.96 2.44 -14.47
C GLU A 178 -5.00 1.16 -13.62
N SER A 179 -4.19 0.14 -13.94
CA SER A 179 -4.29 -1.18 -13.30
C SER A 179 -3.59 -1.31 -11.95
N PHE A 180 -2.76 -0.33 -11.58
CA PHE A 180 -1.96 -0.33 -10.36
C PHE A 180 -1.92 1.03 -9.64
N ASN A 181 -2.82 1.95 -9.98
CA ASN A 181 -2.95 3.18 -9.21
C ASN A 181 -3.96 2.93 -8.07
N PHE A 182 -3.53 3.03 -6.82
CA PHE A 182 -4.42 3.04 -5.65
C PHE A 182 -3.96 4.12 -4.67
N GLY A 183 -4.93 4.67 -3.95
CA GLY A 183 -4.68 5.57 -2.83
C GLY A 183 -4.03 4.81 -1.67
N ILE A 184 -4.81 3.99 -0.98
CA ILE A 184 -4.31 3.07 0.05
C ILE A 184 -5.03 1.73 -0.05
N LEU A 185 -4.42 0.67 0.49
CA LEU A 185 -5.09 -0.62 0.69
C LEU A 185 -5.25 -0.87 2.19
N ALA A 186 -6.47 -0.78 2.71
CA ALA A 186 -6.77 -1.03 4.11
C ALA A 186 -7.08 -2.52 4.35
N VAL A 187 -6.38 -3.13 5.30
CA VAL A 187 -6.56 -4.55 5.65
C VAL A 187 -7.35 -4.67 6.95
N TYR A 188 -8.42 -5.46 6.89
CA TYR A 188 -9.35 -5.72 7.98
C TYR A 188 -9.29 -7.18 8.38
N THR A 189 -9.15 -7.43 9.67
CA THR A 189 -9.00 -8.78 10.23
C THR A 189 -9.90 -9.03 11.42
N CYS A 190 -9.93 -10.26 11.91
CA CYS A 190 -10.71 -10.61 13.09
C CYS A 190 -10.10 -9.98 14.37
N PRO A 191 -10.84 -9.14 15.12
CA PRO A 191 -10.31 -8.49 16.32
C PRO A 191 -9.98 -9.50 17.44
N LYS A 192 -10.64 -10.66 17.44
CA LYS A 192 -10.40 -11.76 18.41
C LYS A 192 -9.30 -12.72 17.98
N SER A 193 -8.69 -12.52 16.81
CA SER A 193 -7.71 -13.45 16.22
C SER A 193 -8.20 -14.90 16.27
N CYS A 194 -9.49 -15.11 16.03
CA CYS A 194 -10.16 -16.38 16.33
C CYS A 194 -9.48 -17.55 15.63
N ASP A 195 -9.30 -18.69 16.31
CA ASP A 195 -8.61 -19.84 15.76
C ASP A 195 -9.50 -21.09 15.60
N PRO A 196 -10.22 -21.22 14.47
CA PRO A 196 -11.03 -22.39 14.17
C PRO A 196 -10.20 -23.60 13.70
N GLY A 197 -8.86 -23.56 13.79
CA GLY A 197 -7.97 -24.66 13.39
C GLY A 197 -7.57 -24.68 11.91
N GLN A 198 -7.93 -23.64 11.13
CA GLN A 198 -7.41 -23.46 9.77
C GLN A 198 -6.08 -22.68 9.80
N LYS A 199 -5.05 -23.20 9.11
CA LYS A 199 -3.73 -22.57 9.04
C LYS A 199 -3.70 -21.22 8.33
N TYR A 200 -4.59 -21.00 7.36
CA TYR A 200 -4.70 -19.74 6.61
C TYR A 200 -6.14 -19.27 6.65
N LYS A 201 -6.33 -17.97 6.84
CA LYS A 201 -7.64 -17.33 6.98
C LYS A 201 -7.78 -16.28 5.89
N LYS A 202 -8.99 -16.15 5.33
CA LYS A 202 -9.31 -15.07 4.41
C LYS A 202 -9.63 -13.82 5.22
N GLU A 203 -8.79 -12.82 5.07
CA GLU A 203 -9.06 -11.47 5.57
C GLU A 203 -9.60 -10.58 4.47
N PHE A 204 -10.01 -9.37 4.83
CA PHE A 204 -10.67 -8.45 3.92
C PHE A 204 -9.73 -7.29 3.60
N LEU A 205 -9.66 -6.93 2.31
CA LEU A 205 -8.86 -5.81 1.82
C LEU A 205 -9.82 -4.83 1.15
N TRP A 206 -9.72 -3.57 1.54
CA TRP A 206 -10.41 -2.46 0.91
C TRP A 206 -9.41 -1.60 0.15
N GLU A 207 -9.66 -1.37 -1.12
CA GLU A 207 -8.88 -0.46 -1.95
C GLU A 207 -9.56 0.90 -1.97
N GLN A 208 -8.86 1.95 -1.55
CA GLN A 208 -9.27 3.31 -1.89
C GLN A 208 -8.71 3.60 -3.28
N SER A 209 -9.55 3.50 -4.31
CA SER A 209 -9.14 3.86 -5.67
C SER A 209 -8.75 5.33 -5.74
N PRO A 210 -7.72 5.69 -6.53
CA PRO A 210 -7.39 7.08 -6.79
C PRO A 210 -8.49 7.71 -7.65
N LEU A 211 -8.61 9.04 -7.56
CA LEU A 211 -9.59 9.79 -8.35
C LEU A 211 -9.18 9.93 -9.81
#